data_AF-A0A1B3SNY9-F1
#
_entry.id   AF-A0A1B3SNY9-F1
#
_cell.length_a   1.000
_cell.length_b   1.000
_cell.length_c   1.000
_cell.angle_alpha   90.00
_cell.angle_beta   90.00
_cell.angle_gamma   90.00
#
_symmetry.space_group_name_H-M   'P 1'
#
loop_
_entity.id
_entity.type
_entity.pdbx_description
1 polymer ?
#
loop_
_entity_poly.entity_id
_entity_poly.type
_entity_poly.pdbx_seq_one_letter_code
_entity_poly.pdbx_strand_id
1 'polypeptide(L)'
;MSYNPDTGLAYIPALENPLVYDVDHDFKATGRYKYIEGGWNTGIEFGRLLDLLAEHSDFPAGKGFIIAFNPRTGKTHWTHQHGTHWNGGTLSTAGGLVFQGNGDGYFVGYDAKTGKVLWKANTYTSIIAPPVTYMADGEQYVAIQIGSGGSGITEGAIAMPASAKYGNFGRLLVFKLNGGLTIEEPEKWEREIPKPPLIEASAAQIDYGMELYHEVCTFCHGIAVLGGPAVPDLRKMGEQTHRIFNEIVLDGLLEDRGMSGFDDRLSEQDVEAIYAFINARSWEDYNAQEAAKAE
;
A
#
# COMPACT_ATOMS: atom_id res chain seq x y z
N MET A 1 -2.24 17.01 7.20
CA MET A 1 -3.40 17.84 7.60
C MET A 1 -3.15 19.30 7.22
N SER A 2 -4.19 20.12 7.19
CA SER A 2 -4.09 21.58 7.03
C SER A 2 -5.05 22.28 8.00
N TYR A 3 -4.81 23.55 8.30
CA TYR A 3 -5.67 24.37 9.15
C TYR A 3 -6.14 25.60 8.38
N ASN A 4 -7.44 25.93 8.50
CA ASN A 4 -8.00 27.15 7.94
C ASN A 4 -8.41 28.11 9.07
N PRO A 5 -7.76 29.28 9.20
CA PRO A 5 -8.10 30.26 10.24
C PRO A 5 -9.50 30.86 10.07
N ASP A 6 -10.03 30.96 8.85
CA ASP A 6 -11.33 31.58 8.57
C ASP A 6 -12.50 30.69 9.04
N THR A 7 -12.31 29.37 9.05
CA THR A 7 -13.28 28.41 9.57
C THR A 7 -12.95 27.97 11.01
N GLY A 8 -11.69 28.12 11.42
CA GLY A 8 -11.19 27.59 12.68
C GLY A 8 -11.10 26.05 12.70
N LEU A 9 -11.09 25.39 11.53
CA LEU A 9 -11.10 23.94 11.39
C LEU A 9 -9.75 23.40 10.89
N ALA A 10 -9.35 22.23 11.40
CA ALA A 10 -8.27 21.40 10.89
C ALA A 10 -8.84 20.27 10.03
N TYR A 11 -8.28 20.05 8.84
CA TYR A 11 -8.70 19.02 7.90
C TYR A 11 -7.70 17.86 7.94
N ILE A 12 -8.12 16.75 8.51
CA ILE A 12 -7.27 15.62 8.88
C ILE A 12 -7.57 14.44 7.94
N PRO A 13 -6.59 13.95 7.16
CA PRO A 13 -6.70 12.66 6.49
C PRO A 13 -6.56 11.57 7.57
N ALA A 14 -7.69 11.15 8.13
CA ALA A 14 -7.73 10.17 9.21
C ALA A 14 -7.78 8.76 8.63
N LEU A 15 -7.15 7.82 9.34
CA LEU A 15 -7.18 6.40 9.03
C LEU A 15 -7.63 5.64 10.28
N GLU A 16 -8.52 4.67 10.07
CA GLU A 16 -8.81 3.59 11.00
C GLU A 16 -8.17 2.35 10.39
N ASN A 17 -6.97 1.99 10.84
CA ASN A 17 -6.27 0.80 10.37
C ASN A 17 -6.11 -0.19 11.53
N PRO A 18 -6.85 -1.31 11.53
CA PRO A 18 -6.70 -2.33 12.56
C PRO A 18 -5.39 -3.09 12.36
N LEU A 19 -4.87 -3.67 13.44
CA LEU A 19 -3.69 -4.55 13.41
C LEU A 19 -3.85 -5.63 14.48
N VAL A 20 -3.59 -6.88 14.11
CA VAL A 20 -3.47 -8.01 15.05
C VAL A 20 -2.06 -7.99 15.62
N TYR A 21 -1.94 -8.17 16.93
CA TYR A 21 -0.66 -8.23 17.62
C TYR A 21 -0.61 -9.46 18.51
N ASP A 22 0.51 -10.16 18.43
CA ASP A 22 0.89 -11.17 19.39
C ASP A 22 2.39 -11.06 19.69
N VAL A 23 2.84 -11.69 20.77
CA VAL A 23 4.26 -11.80 21.08
C VAL A 23 4.89 -12.84 20.16
N ASP A 24 6.05 -12.49 19.61
CA ASP A 24 6.91 -13.36 18.80
C ASP A 24 7.03 -14.79 19.37
N HIS A 25 6.84 -15.79 18.51
CA HIS A 25 6.74 -17.19 18.88
C HIS A 25 8.07 -17.76 19.39
N ASP A 26 9.20 -17.30 18.85
CA ASP A 26 10.55 -17.64 19.32
C ASP A 26 10.76 -17.13 20.75
N PHE A 27 10.34 -15.90 21.02
CA PHE A 27 10.35 -15.36 22.37
C PHE A 27 9.43 -16.14 23.32
N LYS A 28 8.22 -16.51 22.90
CA LYS A 28 7.31 -17.34 23.72
C LYS A 28 7.91 -18.71 24.04
N ALA A 29 8.58 -19.34 23.07
CA ALA A 29 9.16 -20.68 23.23
C ALA A 29 10.43 -20.66 24.10
N THR A 30 11.26 -19.62 23.98
CA THR A 30 12.61 -19.62 24.55
C THR A 30 12.81 -18.62 25.69
N GLY A 31 11.93 -17.63 25.83
CA GLY A 31 12.08 -16.47 26.70
C GLY A 31 13.21 -15.53 26.27
N ARG A 32 13.73 -15.67 25.05
CA ARG A 32 14.86 -14.88 24.53
C ARG A 32 14.45 -14.12 23.29
N TYR A 33 14.75 -12.83 23.28
CA TYR A 33 14.51 -11.98 22.13
C TYR A 33 15.63 -12.15 21.11
N LYS A 34 15.29 -12.48 19.87
CA LYS A 34 16.23 -12.61 18.75
C LYS A 34 16.40 -11.25 18.09
N TYR A 35 17.58 -10.66 18.25
CA TYR A 35 17.95 -9.46 17.50
C TYR A 35 18.40 -9.82 16.09
N ILE A 36 17.85 -9.16 15.08
CA ILE A 36 18.19 -9.35 13.67
C ILE A 36 18.81 -8.05 13.14
N GLU A 37 20.11 -8.05 12.86
CA GLU A 37 20.79 -6.86 12.33
C GLU A 37 20.22 -6.46 10.97
N GLY A 38 19.86 -5.18 10.82
CA GLY A 38 19.19 -4.69 9.61
C GLY A 38 17.78 -5.28 9.38
N GLY A 39 17.19 -5.96 10.38
CA GLY A 39 15.84 -6.49 10.34
C GLY A 39 14.85 -5.70 11.20
N TRP A 40 13.58 -6.10 11.14
CA TRP A 40 12.53 -5.54 12.00
C TRP A 40 12.65 -6.12 13.41
N ASN A 41 12.96 -5.26 14.39
CA ASN A 41 13.20 -5.66 15.77
C ASN A 41 12.09 -5.17 16.72
N THR A 42 10.85 -5.60 16.48
CA THR A 42 9.65 -5.07 17.19
C THR A 42 9.21 -5.92 18.38
N GLY A 43 9.57 -7.20 18.42
CA GLY A 43 9.05 -8.19 19.38
C GLY A 43 7.60 -8.59 19.15
N ILE A 44 7.05 -8.23 17.99
CA ILE A 44 5.70 -8.60 17.54
C ILE A 44 5.81 -9.79 16.59
N GLU A 45 4.86 -10.71 16.70
CA GLU A 45 4.74 -11.86 15.81
C GLU A 45 4.43 -11.43 14.36
N PHE A 46 5.39 -11.65 13.46
CA PHE A 46 5.20 -11.49 12.02
C PHE A 46 5.24 -12.82 11.28
N GLY A 47 6.10 -13.77 11.67
CA GLY A 47 6.26 -15.06 11.01
C GLY A 47 4.95 -15.87 10.91
N ARG A 48 4.12 -15.83 11.96
CA ARG A 48 2.81 -16.50 12.03
C ARG A 48 1.63 -15.55 11.78
N LEU A 49 1.86 -14.42 11.09
CA LEU A 49 0.82 -13.40 10.87
C LEU A 49 -0.45 -13.95 10.18
N LEU A 50 -0.30 -14.88 9.23
CA LEU A 50 -1.47 -15.45 8.54
C LEU A 50 -2.30 -16.34 9.46
N ASP A 51 -1.67 -17.12 10.33
CA ASP A 51 -2.36 -17.93 11.33
C ASP A 51 -3.13 -17.03 12.30
N LEU A 52 -2.49 -15.97 12.79
CA LEU A 52 -3.12 -14.97 13.65
C LEU A 52 -4.31 -14.29 12.98
N LEU A 53 -4.20 -13.92 11.70
CA LEU A 53 -5.31 -13.35 10.95
C LEU A 53 -6.45 -14.36 10.74
N ALA A 54 -6.13 -15.64 10.51
CA ALA A 54 -7.12 -16.69 10.34
C ALA A 54 -7.91 -16.96 11.64
N GLU A 55 -7.27 -16.84 12.80
CA GLU A 55 -7.92 -16.93 14.12
C GLU A 55 -8.89 -15.76 14.39
N HIS A 56 -8.72 -14.65 13.66
CA HIS A 56 -9.51 -13.43 13.75
C HIS A 56 -10.29 -13.13 12.46
N SER A 57 -11.13 -14.08 12.02
CA SER A 57 -11.95 -13.93 10.80
C SER A 57 -12.89 -12.71 10.78
N ASP A 58 -13.13 -12.07 11.93
CA ASP A 58 -13.90 -10.83 12.09
C ASP A 58 -13.03 -9.55 12.00
N PHE A 59 -11.76 -9.68 11.63
CA PHE A 59 -10.82 -8.57 11.49
C PHE A 59 -11.38 -7.48 10.54
N PRO A 60 -11.58 -6.24 11.02
CA PRO A 60 -12.23 -5.22 10.21
C PRO A 60 -11.33 -4.76 9.06
N ALA A 61 -11.93 -4.31 7.97
CA ALA A 61 -11.18 -3.63 6.91
C ALA A 61 -10.75 -2.23 7.37
N GLY A 62 -9.58 -1.78 6.89
CA GLY A 62 -9.12 -0.41 7.06
C GLY A 62 -10.10 0.59 6.44
N LYS A 63 -10.30 1.74 7.10
CA LYS A 63 -11.14 2.84 6.60
C LYS A 63 -10.37 4.14 6.57
N GLY A 64 -10.67 4.98 5.58
CA GLY A 64 -10.08 6.31 5.45
C GLY A 64 -11.12 7.40 5.44
N PHE A 65 -10.71 8.56 5.96
CA PHE A 65 -11.59 9.71 6.07
C PHE A 65 -10.83 11.01 5.82
N ILE A 66 -11.56 12.02 5.39
CA ILE A 66 -11.20 13.42 5.64
C ILE A 66 -12.16 13.98 6.69
N ILE A 67 -11.58 14.42 7.81
CA ILE A 67 -12.32 14.95 8.96
C ILE A 67 -12.03 16.44 9.08
N ALA A 68 -13.08 17.26 9.12
CA ALA A 68 -12.97 18.64 9.58
C ALA A 68 -13.20 18.70 11.09
N PHE A 69 -12.14 18.97 11.83
CA PHE A 69 -12.10 18.96 13.28
C PHE A 69 -11.89 20.38 13.80
N ASN A 70 -12.63 20.78 14.84
CA ASN A 70 -12.39 22.04 15.53
C ASN A 70 -11.44 21.80 16.71
N PRO A 71 -10.16 22.20 16.61
CA PRO A 71 -9.16 21.92 17.64
C PRO A 71 -9.38 22.68 18.95
N ARG A 72 -10.18 23.76 18.94
CA ARG A 72 -10.48 24.53 20.16
C ARG A 72 -11.57 23.87 21.00
N THR A 73 -12.48 23.15 20.36
CA THR A 73 -13.65 22.54 21.02
C THR A 73 -13.59 21.02 21.10
N GLY A 74 -12.70 20.37 20.35
CA GLY A 74 -12.61 18.93 20.27
C GLY A 74 -13.72 18.27 19.45
N LYS A 75 -14.49 19.03 18.67
CA LYS A 75 -15.66 18.53 17.94
C LYS A 75 -15.37 18.33 16.45
N THR A 76 -15.83 17.21 15.91
CA THR A 76 -15.93 17.00 14.46
C THR A 76 -17.07 17.83 13.89
N HIS A 77 -16.80 18.57 12.82
CA HIS A 77 -17.77 19.40 12.11
C HIS A 77 -18.42 18.64 10.95
N TRP A 78 -17.60 17.96 10.15
CA TRP A 78 -18.05 17.03 9.12
C TRP A 78 -16.98 15.95 8.88
N THR A 79 -17.40 14.85 8.27
CA THR A 79 -16.54 13.74 7.85
C THR A 79 -16.95 13.26 6.47
N HIS A 80 -15.96 12.85 5.67
CA HIS A 80 -16.19 12.11 4.43
C HIS A 80 -15.33 10.85 4.44
N GLN A 81 -15.97 9.70 4.24
CA GLN A 81 -15.29 8.42 4.11
C GLN A 81 -14.78 8.21 2.67
N HIS A 82 -13.59 7.66 2.54
CA HIS A 82 -12.95 7.24 1.29
C HIS A 82 -13.09 5.73 1.07
N GLY A 83 -12.79 5.25 -0.14
CA GLY A 83 -12.80 3.81 -0.45
C GLY A 83 -11.67 3.01 0.18
N THR A 84 -10.61 3.67 0.65
CA THR A 84 -9.41 3.08 1.26
C THR A 84 -8.91 3.97 2.40
N HIS A 85 -8.08 3.44 3.31
CA HIS A 85 -7.50 4.17 4.44
C HIS A 85 -6.31 5.05 4.08
N TRP A 86 -5.55 4.69 3.05
CA TRP A 86 -4.27 5.33 2.72
C TRP A 86 -4.44 6.54 1.77
N ASN A 87 -4.87 7.67 2.32
CA ASN A 87 -5.21 8.89 1.55
C ASN A 87 -4.21 10.03 1.74
N GLY A 88 -4.23 10.97 0.81
CA GLY A 88 -3.27 12.06 0.75
C GLY A 88 -3.51 13.17 1.77
N GLY A 89 -2.46 13.97 1.95
CA GLY A 89 -2.53 15.20 2.73
C GLY A 89 -3.54 16.20 2.18
N THR A 90 -3.83 17.21 3.00
CA THR A 90 -4.83 18.24 2.71
C THR A 90 -4.19 19.62 2.54
N LEU A 91 -4.84 20.48 1.76
CA LEU A 91 -4.54 21.91 1.63
C LEU A 91 -5.83 22.70 1.80
N SER A 92 -5.83 23.71 2.66
CA SER A 92 -6.95 24.64 2.80
C SER A 92 -6.58 26.03 2.30
N THR A 93 -7.56 26.76 1.75
CA THR A 93 -7.35 28.10 1.20
C THR A 93 -8.36 29.11 1.77
N ALA A 94 -8.00 30.41 1.71
CA ALA A 94 -8.89 31.51 2.09
C ALA A 94 -10.15 31.61 1.20
N GLY A 95 -10.16 30.96 0.03
CA GLY A 95 -11.33 30.84 -0.83
C GLY A 95 -12.44 29.93 -0.29
N GLY A 96 -12.30 29.41 0.93
CA GLY A 96 -13.27 28.49 1.52
C GLY A 96 -13.21 27.08 0.92
N LEU A 97 -12.03 26.68 0.42
CA LEU A 97 -11.81 25.37 -0.20
C LEU A 97 -10.81 24.52 0.58
N VAL A 98 -11.00 23.20 0.52
CA VAL A 98 -10.03 22.19 0.95
C VAL A 98 -9.76 21.24 -0.21
N PHE A 99 -8.50 20.97 -0.51
CA PHE A 99 -8.07 20.04 -1.54
C PHE A 99 -7.42 18.81 -0.93
N GLN A 100 -7.67 17.64 -1.52
CA GLN A 100 -7.08 16.37 -1.09
C GLN A 100 -7.01 15.37 -2.25
N GLY A 101 -5.91 14.64 -2.37
CA GLY A 101 -5.82 13.42 -3.17
C GLY A 101 -6.23 12.18 -2.35
N ASN A 102 -6.81 11.15 -2.98
CA ASN A 102 -7.19 9.92 -2.29
C ASN A 102 -6.66 8.65 -2.98
N GLY A 103 -6.73 7.52 -2.28
CA GLY A 103 -6.21 6.24 -2.78
C GLY A 103 -7.02 5.67 -3.97
N ASP A 104 -8.26 6.11 -4.13
CA ASP A 104 -9.12 5.83 -5.31
C ASP A 104 -8.69 6.60 -6.57
N GLY A 105 -7.62 7.40 -6.47
CA GLY A 105 -6.99 8.08 -7.60
C GLY A 105 -7.62 9.41 -7.96
N TYR A 106 -8.40 10.01 -7.07
CA TYR A 106 -9.03 11.29 -7.31
C TYR A 106 -8.36 12.44 -6.58
N PHE A 107 -8.26 13.58 -7.26
CA PHE A 107 -7.98 14.86 -6.64
C PHE A 107 -9.28 15.65 -6.48
N VAL A 108 -9.62 16.02 -5.25
CA VAL A 108 -10.94 16.52 -4.87
C VAL A 108 -10.83 17.89 -4.20
N GLY A 109 -11.73 18.80 -4.59
CA GLY A 109 -11.95 20.09 -3.95
C GLY A 109 -13.28 20.10 -3.20
N TYR A 110 -13.22 20.37 -1.91
CA TYR A 110 -14.36 20.39 -0.99
C TYR A 110 -14.66 21.82 -0.52
N ASP A 111 -15.91 22.12 -0.26
CA ASP A 111 -16.31 23.27 0.54
C ASP A 111 -15.78 23.12 1.97
N ALA A 112 -15.00 24.09 2.44
CA ALA A 112 -14.28 24.01 3.71
C ALA A 112 -15.20 23.94 4.94
N LYS A 113 -16.44 24.47 4.84
CA LYS A 113 -17.39 24.53 5.96
C LYS A 113 -18.29 23.31 6.01
N THR A 114 -18.71 22.79 4.86
CA THR A 114 -19.75 21.77 4.76
C THR A 114 -19.23 20.40 4.36
N GLY A 115 -18.01 20.32 3.81
CA GLY A 115 -17.46 19.09 3.24
C GLY A 115 -18.01 18.75 1.86
N LYS A 116 -18.97 19.53 1.32
CA LYS A 116 -19.56 19.25 0.00
C LYS A 116 -18.47 19.20 -1.07
N VAL A 117 -18.45 18.13 -1.88
CA VAL A 117 -17.60 18.05 -3.07
C VAL A 117 -18.05 19.11 -4.08
N LEU A 118 -17.16 20.03 -4.43
CA LEU A 118 -17.39 21.09 -5.40
C LEU A 118 -16.74 20.79 -6.74
N TRP A 119 -15.62 20.05 -6.72
CA TRP A 119 -14.86 19.68 -7.89
C TRP A 119 -14.09 18.38 -7.65
N LYS A 120 -13.88 17.59 -8.70
CA LYS A 120 -13.16 16.32 -8.64
C LYS A 120 -12.56 16.01 -10.01
N ALA A 121 -11.31 15.54 -10.02
CA ALA A 121 -10.63 15.03 -11.21
C ALA A 121 -10.11 13.61 -10.95
N ASN A 122 -10.26 12.72 -11.93
CA ASN A 122 -9.62 11.41 -11.90
C ASN A 122 -8.18 11.54 -12.38
N THR A 123 -7.23 11.09 -11.57
CA THR A 123 -5.80 11.10 -11.86
C THR A 123 -5.25 9.71 -12.17
N TYR A 124 -6.08 8.67 -11.99
CA TYR A 124 -5.76 7.28 -12.29
C TYR A 124 -4.53 6.74 -11.54
N THR A 125 -4.12 7.38 -10.45
CA THR A 125 -3.02 6.92 -9.59
C THR A 125 -3.35 7.30 -8.16
N SER A 126 -3.22 6.37 -7.22
CA SER A 126 -3.46 6.62 -5.79
C SER A 126 -2.53 7.73 -5.29
N ILE A 127 -3.03 8.61 -4.41
CA ILE A 127 -2.31 9.83 -4.01
C ILE A 127 -2.12 9.87 -2.49
N ILE A 128 -0.87 10.02 -2.04
CA ILE A 128 -0.51 10.18 -0.62
C ILE A 128 0.05 11.57 -0.28
N ALA A 129 0.55 12.31 -1.26
CA ALA A 129 1.16 13.62 -1.04
C ALA A 129 0.09 14.70 -0.74
N PRO A 130 0.43 15.73 0.07
CA PRO A 130 -0.39 16.92 0.18
C PRO A 130 -0.32 17.78 -1.10
N PRO A 131 -1.43 18.41 -1.52
CA PRO A 131 -1.40 19.44 -2.56
C PRO A 131 -0.75 20.74 -2.05
N VAL A 132 -0.28 21.57 -2.98
CA VAL A 132 0.22 22.93 -2.75
C VAL A 132 -0.46 23.93 -3.69
N THR A 133 -0.48 25.22 -3.33
CA THR A 133 -0.98 26.29 -4.21
C THR A 133 -0.02 27.46 -4.24
N TYR A 134 0.07 28.14 -5.38
CA TYR A 134 0.96 29.28 -5.60
C TYR A 134 0.42 30.22 -6.67
N MET A 135 1.00 31.42 -6.76
CA MET A 135 0.74 32.39 -7.82
C MET A 135 1.91 32.40 -8.81
N ALA A 136 1.60 32.45 -10.11
CA ALA A 136 2.57 32.72 -11.16
C ALA A 136 1.91 33.63 -12.20
N ASP A 137 2.58 34.74 -12.55
CA ASP A 137 2.11 35.73 -13.53
C ASP A 137 0.66 36.21 -13.31
N GLY A 138 0.27 36.36 -12.04
CA GLY A 138 -1.07 36.82 -11.66
C GLY A 138 -2.17 35.75 -11.70
N GLU A 139 -1.86 34.51 -12.06
CA GLU A 139 -2.77 33.36 -12.01
C GLU A 139 -2.46 32.44 -10.83
N GLN A 140 -3.51 31.89 -10.20
CA GLN A 140 -3.38 30.89 -9.14
C GLN A 140 -3.32 29.49 -9.72
N TYR A 141 -2.40 28.69 -9.20
CA TYR A 141 -2.22 27.29 -9.53
C TYR A 141 -2.37 26.41 -8.28
N VAL A 142 -2.87 25.19 -8.45
CA VAL A 142 -2.89 24.14 -7.43
C VAL A 142 -2.15 22.94 -7.99
N ALA A 143 -1.07 22.53 -7.34
CA ALA A 143 -0.25 21.40 -7.77
C ALA A 143 -0.33 20.24 -6.78
N ILE A 144 -0.23 19.02 -7.29
CA ILE A 144 -0.19 17.81 -6.48
C ILE A 144 0.73 16.79 -7.14
N GLN A 145 1.61 16.19 -6.34
CA GLN A 145 2.36 15.01 -6.76
C GLN A 145 1.45 13.79 -6.62
N ILE A 146 1.18 13.10 -7.71
CA ILE A 146 0.47 11.82 -7.68
C ILE A 146 1.50 10.68 -7.69
N GLY A 147 1.17 9.60 -6.97
CA GLY A 147 2.06 8.48 -6.75
C GLY A 147 1.72 7.78 -5.44
N SER A 148 1.73 6.45 -5.50
CA SER A 148 1.53 5.56 -4.36
C SER A 148 2.86 5.12 -3.76
N GLY A 149 2.85 4.82 -2.46
CA GLY A 149 4.04 4.44 -1.70
C GLY A 149 3.84 4.63 -0.19
N GLY A 150 4.95 4.85 0.53
CA GLY A 150 4.95 4.88 1.99
C GLY A 150 4.70 3.50 2.58
N SER A 151 4.34 3.41 3.85
CA SER A 151 4.07 2.12 4.52
C SER A 151 2.85 1.36 3.98
N GLY A 152 2.00 1.99 3.16
CA GLY A 152 0.90 1.30 2.50
C GLY A 152 1.34 0.18 1.55
N ILE A 153 2.62 0.11 1.18
CA ILE A 153 3.16 -0.99 0.35
C ILE A 153 2.99 -2.37 1.00
N THR A 154 2.98 -2.44 2.34
CA THR A 154 2.78 -3.68 3.10
C THR A 154 1.38 -4.27 2.89
N GLU A 155 0.39 -3.44 2.57
CA GLU A 155 -0.99 -3.85 2.26
C GLU A 155 -1.25 -3.91 0.74
N GLY A 156 -0.22 -3.63 -0.07
CA GLY A 156 -0.24 -3.75 -1.53
C GLY A 156 -1.42 -3.05 -2.20
N ALA A 157 -2.16 -3.83 -3.00
CA ALA A 157 -3.29 -3.32 -3.78
C ALA A 157 -4.44 -2.75 -2.93
N ILE A 158 -4.62 -3.20 -1.68
CA ILE A 158 -5.71 -2.78 -0.79
C ILE A 158 -5.55 -1.29 -0.40
N ALA A 159 -4.33 -0.89 -0.06
CA ALA A 159 -4.01 0.51 0.25
C ALA A 159 -3.88 1.39 -1.01
N MET A 160 -3.70 0.80 -2.19
CA MET A 160 -3.35 1.52 -3.43
C MET A 160 -4.23 1.14 -4.63
N PRO A 161 -5.57 1.19 -4.52
CA PRO A 161 -6.47 0.55 -5.49
C PRO A 161 -6.38 1.15 -6.89
N ALA A 162 -6.31 2.49 -7.02
CA ALA A 162 -6.16 3.10 -8.33
C ALA A 162 -4.83 2.74 -8.99
N SER A 163 -3.74 2.74 -8.24
CA SER A 163 -2.43 2.36 -8.78
C SER A 163 -2.35 0.87 -9.10
N ALA A 164 -3.05 0.00 -8.36
CA ALA A 164 -3.12 -1.43 -8.67
C ALA A 164 -3.80 -1.67 -10.02
N LYS A 165 -4.85 -0.89 -10.31
CA LYS A 165 -5.62 -0.96 -11.55
C LYS A 165 -4.92 -0.32 -12.75
N TYR A 166 -4.35 0.87 -12.56
CA TYR A 166 -3.90 1.75 -13.65
C TYR A 166 -2.38 1.99 -13.66
N GLY A 167 -1.64 1.42 -12.72
CA GLY A 167 -0.20 1.57 -12.57
C GLY A 167 0.21 2.74 -11.68
N ASN A 168 1.41 2.68 -11.12
CA ASN A 168 1.98 3.72 -10.26
C ASN A 168 2.89 4.68 -11.06
N PHE A 169 2.30 5.48 -11.94
CA PHE A 169 3.06 6.42 -12.77
C PHE A 169 3.16 7.79 -12.08
N GLY A 170 4.22 8.00 -11.30
CA GLY A 170 4.44 9.24 -10.57
C GLY A 170 4.49 10.48 -11.49
N ARG A 171 3.64 11.47 -11.22
CA ARG A 171 3.54 12.72 -12.01
C ARG A 171 3.30 13.92 -11.11
N LEU A 172 3.74 15.09 -11.55
CA LEU A 172 3.27 16.36 -11.01
C LEU A 172 2.09 16.83 -11.84
N LEU A 173 0.91 16.93 -11.23
CA LEU A 173 -0.25 17.55 -11.85
C LEU A 173 -0.42 18.97 -11.35
N VAL A 174 -0.67 19.90 -12.26
CA VAL A 174 -0.88 21.32 -11.95
C VAL A 174 -2.19 21.79 -12.57
N PHE A 175 -3.06 22.34 -11.75
CA PHE A 175 -4.40 22.80 -12.10
C PHE A 175 -4.48 24.32 -11.99
N LYS A 176 -5.25 24.93 -12.90
CA LYS A 176 -5.69 26.33 -12.80
C LYS A 176 -7.12 26.45 -13.32
N LEU A 177 -7.76 27.58 -13.05
CA LEU A 177 -9.06 27.90 -13.65
C LEU A 177 -8.94 27.92 -15.18
N ASN A 178 -9.93 27.32 -15.85
CA ASN A 178 -9.99 27.22 -17.31
C ASN A 178 -8.74 26.56 -17.95
N GLY A 179 -8.04 25.68 -17.22
CA GLY A 179 -7.00 24.84 -17.80
C GLY A 179 -7.58 23.94 -18.90
N GLY A 180 -6.94 23.91 -20.07
CA GLY A 180 -7.44 23.20 -21.25
C GLY A 180 -6.87 21.79 -21.45
N LEU A 181 -6.04 21.29 -20.53
CA LEU A 181 -5.45 19.96 -20.62
C LEU A 181 -6.40 18.90 -20.05
N THR A 182 -6.40 17.73 -20.65
CA THR A 182 -7.15 16.56 -20.17
C THR A 182 -6.18 15.53 -19.60
N ILE A 183 -6.61 14.81 -18.56
CA ILE A 183 -5.90 13.63 -18.06
C ILE A 183 -6.47 12.43 -18.81
N GLU A 184 -5.66 11.84 -19.68
CA GLU A 184 -6.05 10.62 -20.41
C GLU A 184 -6.11 9.42 -19.46
N GLU A 185 -7.13 8.59 -19.64
CA GLU A 185 -7.22 7.30 -18.95
C GLU A 185 -6.08 6.40 -19.43
N PRO A 186 -5.18 5.96 -18.55
CA PRO A 186 -4.13 5.03 -18.93
C PRO A 186 -4.71 3.64 -19.23
N GLU A 187 -3.97 2.84 -19.99
CA GLU A 187 -4.27 1.41 -20.11
C GLU A 187 -4.29 0.76 -18.73
N LYS A 188 -5.17 -0.24 -18.55
CA LYS A 188 -5.20 -1.02 -17.31
C LYS A 188 -3.89 -1.76 -17.15
N TRP A 189 -3.20 -1.49 -16.04
CA TRP A 189 -1.92 -2.10 -15.68
C TRP A 189 -2.10 -3.45 -15.00
N GLU A 190 -3.24 -3.66 -14.34
CA GLU A 190 -3.55 -4.88 -13.60
C GLU A 190 -3.30 -6.12 -14.47
N ARG A 191 -2.42 -6.99 -13.97
CA ARG A 191 -2.11 -8.28 -14.60
C ARG A 191 -2.76 -9.41 -13.83
N GLU A 192 -3.23 -10.39 -14.58
CA GLU A 192 -3.62 -11.69 -14.03
C GLU A 192 -2.43 -12.40 -13.41
N ILE A 193 -2.73 -13.30 -12.48
CA ILE A 193 -1.74 -14.22 -11.92
C ILE A 193 -1.44 -15.27 -13.01
N PRO A 194 -0.19 -15.38 -13.49
CA PRO A 194 0.18 -16.41 -14.44
C PRO A 194 0.13 -17.78 -13.76
N LYS A 195 -0.05 -18.84 -14.57
CA LYS A 195 0.00 -20.21 -14.06
C LYS A 195 1.38 -20.47 -13.40
N PRO A 196 1.45 -20.76 -12.10
CA PRO A 196 2.73 -20.95 -11.41
C PRO A 196 3.43 -22.25 -11.87
N PRO A 197 4.76 -22.36 -11.74
CA PRO A 197 5.47 -23.60 -12.02
C PRO A 197 5.08 -24.68 -11.00
N LEU A 198 5.15 -25.94 -11.43
CA LEU A 198 5.03 -27.10 -10.53
C LEU A 198 6.37 -27.35 -9.85
N ILE A 199 6.35 -27.46 -8.53
CA ILE A 199 7.52 -27.77 -7.71
C ILE A 199 7.15 -28.84 -6.68
N GLU A 200 8.13 -29.59 -6.23
CA GLU A 200 7.98 -30.49 -5.10
C GLU A 200 8.36 -29.75 -3.82
N ALA A 201 7.41 -29.61 -2.89
CA ALA A 201 7.64 -29.02 -1.59
C ALA A 201 6.78 -29.74 -0.54
N SER A 202 7.33 -29.97 0.64
CA SER A 202 6.57 -30.52 1.76
C SER A 202 5.73 -29.45 2.45
N ALA A 203 4.65 -29.84 3.13
CA ALA A 203 3.87 -28.89 3.94
C ALA A 203 4.72 -28.19 5.01
N ALA A 204 5.68 -28.89 5.61
CA ALA A 204 6.59 -28.32 6.59
C ALA A 204 7.54 -27.28 5.97
N GLN A 205 7.98 -27.50 4.73
CA GLN A 205 8.82 -26.54 4.00
C GLN A 205 8.03 -25.28 3.65
N ILE A 206 6.76 -25.42 3.24
CA ILE A 206 5.87 -24.30 2.95
C ILE A 206 5.59 -23.49 4.22
N ASP A 207 5.33 -24.15 5.35
CA ASP A 207 5.09 -23.50 6.65
C ASP A 207 6.33 -22.73 7.14
N TYR A 208 7.52 -23.34 7.04
CA TYR A 208 8.78 -22.65 7.34
C TYR A 208 9.04 -21.46 6.41
N GLY A 209 8.74 -21.62 5.11
CA GLY A 209 8.85 -20.54 4.14
C GLY A 209 7.90 -19.37 4.39
N MET A 210 6.70 -19.66 4.91
CA MET A 210 5.73 -18.64 5.31
C MET A 210 6.29 -17.77 6.43
N GLU A 211 6.89 -18.39 7.45
CA GLU A 211 7.50 -17.70 8.58
C GLU A 211 8.58 -16.73 8.10
N LEU A 212 9.57 -17.25 7.38
CA LEU A 212 10.66 -16.46 6.83
C LEU A 212 10.19 -15.34 5.90
N TYR A 213 9.19 -15.63 5.05
CA TYR A 213 8.62 -14.62 4.15
C TYR A 213 8.05 -13.44 4.94
N HIS A 214 7.33 -13.68 6.03
CA HIS A 214 6.73 -12.60 6.81
C HIS A 214 7.74 -11.89 7.71
N GLU A 215 8.86 -12.51 8.06
CA GLU A 215 9.93 -11.82 8.77
C GLU A 215 10.75 -10.90 7.83
N VAL A 216 10.97 -11.32 6.59
CA VAL A 216 11.94 -10.68 5.69
C VAL A 216 11.30 -9.91 4.54
N CYS A 217 10.30 -10.49 3.88
CA CYS A 217 9.82 -10.04 2.57
C CYS A 217 8.54 -9.20 2.65
N THR A 218 7.68 -9.44 3.64
CA THR A 218 6.29 -8.92 3.65
C THR A 218 6.20 -7.38 3.66
N PHE A 219 7.15 -6.68 4.28
CA PHE A 219 7.13 -5.22 4.38
C PHE A 219 7.37 -4.52 3.03
N CYS A 220 7.86 -5.25 2.03
CA CYS A 220 8.00 -4.77 0.66
C CYS A 220 7.02 -5.46 -0.27
N HIS A 221 6.89 -6.79 -0.20
CA HIS A 221 6.12 -7.61 -1.14
C HIS A 221 4.69 -7.92 -0.70
N GLY A 222 4.23 -7.36 0.41
CA GLY A 222 2.86 -7.45 0.90
C GLY A 222 2.61 -8.57 1.89
N ILE A 223 1.61 -8.40 2.74
CA ILE A 223 1.09 -9.48 3.61
C ILE A 223 0.49 -10.58 2.74
N ALA A 224 0.74 -11.85 3.08
CA ALA A 224 0.27 -13.00 2.28
C ALA A 224 0.71 -12.96 0.80
N VAL A 225 1.84 -12.32 0.49
CA VAL A 225 2.30 -12.11 -0.90
C VAL A 225 1.35 -11.26 -1.73
N LEU A 226 0.44 -10.50 -1.10
CA LEU A 226 -0.44 -9.52 -1.72
C LEU A 226 0.33 -8.22 -1.98
N GLY A 227 1.29 -8.29 -2.90
CA GLY A 227 2.07 -7.13 -3.33
C GLY A 227 1.25 -6.16 -4.18
N GLY A 228 1.94 -5.18 -4.78
CA GLY A 228 1.23 -4.03 -5.34
C GLY A 228 1.91 -3.33 -6.51
N PRO A 229 1.42 -2.13 -6.84
CA PRO A 229 1.91 -1.35 -7.96
C PRO A 229 3.20 -0.57 -7.66
N ALA A 230 3.57 -0.46 -6.38
CA ALA A 230 4.81 0.20 -5.94
C ALA A 230 6.01 -0.76 -5.84
N VAL A 231 5.77 -2.00 -5.39
CA VAL A 231 6.76 -3.08 -5.29
C VAL A 231 6.15 -4.35 -5.89
N PRO A 232 6.89 -5.14 -6.69
CA PRO A 232 6.33 -6.27 -7.42
C PRO A 232 5.53 -7.25 -6.54
N ASP A 233 4.34 -7.62 -7.02
CA ASP A 233 3.59 -8.76 -6.51
C ASP A 233 4.27 -10.06 -6.97
N LEU A 234 4.86 -10.80 -6.02
CA LEU A 234 5.66 -11.99 -6.31
C LEU A 234 4.81 -13.15 -6.85
N ARG A 235 3.49 -13.11 -6.71
CA ARG A 235 2.62 -14.10 -7.36
C ARG A 235 2.57 -13.93 -8.88
N LYS A 236 2.98 -12.75 -9.38
CA LYS A 236 2.96 -12.38 -10.80
C LYS A 236 4.34 -12.46 -11.46
N MET A 237 5.26 -13.23 -10.86
CA MET A 237 6.59 -13.47 -11.42
C MET A 237 6.50 -14.09 -12.83
N GLY A 238 7.41 -13.66 -13.71
CA GLY A 238 7.58 -14.26 -15.03
C GLY A 238 8.49 -15.48 -14.98
N GLU A 239 8.49 -16.28 -16.05
CA GLU A 239 9.31 -17.50 -16.15
C GLU A 239 10.79 -17.24 -15.86
N GLN A 240 11.36 -16.14 -16.38
CA GLN A 240 12.75 -15.80 -16.13
C GLN A 240 12.99 -15.47 -14.65
N THR A 241 12.07 -14.77 -13.99
CA THR A 241 12.18 -14.42 -12.56
C THR A 241 12.16 -15.66 -11.69
N HIS A 242 11.34 -16.66 -12.02
CA HIS A 242 11.36 -17.96 -11.32
C HIS A 242 12.72 -18.65 -11.43
N ARG A 243 13.37 -18.60 -12.61
CA ARG A 243 14.67 -19.27 -12.84
C ARG A 243 15.84 -18.62 -12.12
N ILE A 244 15.77 -17.31 -11.89
CA ILE A 244 16.85 -16.54 -11.27
C ILE A 244 16.50 -16.09 -9.84
N PHE A 245 15.56 -16.76 -9.19
CA PHE A 245 15.02 -16.34 -7.89
C PHE A 245 16.11 -16.29 -6.82
N ASN A 246 17.00 -17.28 -6.77
CA ASN A 246 18.09 -17.34 -5.81
C ASN A 246 19.10 -16.21 -6.05
N GLU A 247 19.46 -15.92 -7.30
CA GLU A 247 20.37 -14.82 -7.64
C GLU A 247 19.76 -13.45 -7.31
N ILE A 248 18.44 -13.30 -7.39
CA ILE A 248 17.76 -12.07 -6.93
C ILE A 248 17.84 -11.94 -5.41
N VAL A 249 17.51 -13.01 -4.67
CA VAL A 249 17.33 -12.94 -3.21
C VAL A 249 18.64 -13.02 -2.45
N LEU A 250 19.58 -13.88 -2.86
CA LEU A 250 20.87 -14.04 -2.20
C LEU A 250 21.90 -13.07 -2.76
N ASP A 251 22.10 -13.10 -4.08
CA ASP A 251 23.21 -12.37 -4.72
C ASP A 251 22.91 -10.88 -4.97
N GLY A 252 21.68 -10.43 -4.69
CA GLY A 252 21.29 -9.03 -4.86
C GLY A 252 21.28 -8.56 -6.32
N LEU A 253 20.91 -9.45 -7.27
CA LEU A 253 20.90 -9.13 -8.70
C LEU A 253 20.09 -7.87 -9.07
N LEU A 254 19.15 -7.46 -8.21
CA LEU A 254 18.29 -6.29 -8.38
C LEU A 254 18.54 -5.19 -7.32
N GLU A 255 19.72 -5.17 -6.70
CA GLU A 255 20.09 -4.18 -5.66
C GLU A 255 20.02 -2.74 -6.17
N ASP A 256 20.39 -2.51 -7.44
CA ASP A 256 20.30 -1.20 -8.11
C ASP A 256 18.86 -0.68 -8.25
N ARG A 257 17.86 -1.56 -8.05
CA ARG A 257 16.42 -1.26 -8.04
C ARG A 257 15.82 -1.30 -6.64
N GLY A 258 16.65 -1.43 -5.60
CA GLY A 258 16.23 -1.44 -4.21
C GLY A 258 15.79 -2.81 -3.68
N MET A 259 16.09 -3.91 -4.38
CA MET A 259 15.92 -5.27 -3.88
C MET A 259 17.28 -5.80 -3.40
N SER A 260 17.53 -5.71 -2.09
CA SER A 260 18.78 -6.15 -1.47
C SER A 260 19.03 -7.64 -1.64
N GLY A 261 20.30 -8.04 -1.63
CA GLY A 261 20.70 -9.41 -1.33
C GLY A 261 20.55 -9.72 0.17
N PHE A 262 20.29 -10.98 0.49
CA PHE A 262 20.02 -11.47 1.85
C PHE A 262 20.92 -12.65 2.23
N ASP A 263 22.05 -12.84 1.55
CA ASP A 263 23.06 -13.87 1.85
C ASP A 263 23.71 -13.72 3.23
N ASP A 264 23.57 -12.55 3.86
CA ASP A 264 23.98 -12.26 5.23
C ASP A 264 23.11 -12.96 6.30
N ARG A 265 21.88 -13.37 5.95
CA ARG A 265 20.88 -13.86 6.91
C ARG A 265 20.04 -15.04 6.43
N LEU A 266 19.99 -15.32 5.14
CA LEU A 266 19.28 -16.44 4.55
C LEU A 266 20.26 -17.42 3.90
N SER A 267 20.05 -18.71 4.17
CA SER A 267 20.70 -19.79 3.42
C SER A 267 19.93 -20.10 2.13
N GLU A 268 20.54 -20.88 1.23
CA GLU A 268 19.86 -21.39 0.03
C GLU A 268 18.59 -22.18 0.38
N GLN A 269 18.63 -22.98 1.46
CA GLN A 269 17.47 -23.74 1.95
C GLN A 269 16.34 -22.81 2.44
N ASP A 270 16.69 -21.68 3.08
CA ASP A 270 15.70 -20.70 3.52
C ASP A 270 15.01 -20.04 2.33
N VAL A 271 15.79 -19.67 1.29
CA VAL A 271 15.25 -19.09 0.06
C VAL A 271 14.39 -20.08 -0.72
N GLU A 272 14.78 -21.36 -0.78
CA GLU A 272 13.94 -22.42 -1.34
C GLU A 272 12.61 -22.58 -0.59
N ALA A 273 12.62 -22.47 0.73
CA ALA A 273 11.40 -22.52 1.55
C ALA A 273 10.50 -21.31 1.28
N ILE A 274 11.06 -20.09 1.28
CA ILE A 274 10.34 -18.85 0.93
C ILE A 274 9.72 -18.98 -0.47
N TYR A 275 10.48 -19.48 -1.43
CA TYR A 275 10.00 -19.71 -2.79
C TYR A 275 8.85 -20.74 -2.83
N ALA A 276 8.96 -21.82 -2.06
CA ALA A 276 7.89 -22.82 -1.94
C ALA A 276 6.60 -22.21 -1.38
N PHE A 277 6.70 -21.35 -0.36
CA PHE A 277 5.56 -20.62 0.17
C PHE A 277 4.92 -19.67 -0.86
N ILE A 278 5.73 -18.85 -1.54
CA ILE A 278 5.25 -17.94 -2.59
C ILE A 278 4.56 -18.73 -3.70
N ASN A 279 5.14 -19.85 -4.14
CA ASN A 279 4.58 -20.71 -5.18
C ASN A 279 3.23 -21.32 -4.74
N ALA A 280 3.14 -21.83 -3.51
CA ALA A 280 1.91 -22.37 -2.95
C ALA A 280 0.79 -21.31 -2.90
N ARG A 281 1.12 -20.09 -2.41
CA ARG A 281 0.18 -18.95 -2.41
C ARG A 281 -0.26 -18.57 -3.82
N SER A 282 0.68 -18.57 -4.77
CA SER A 282 0.39 -18.25 -6.18
C SER A 282 -0.58 -19.26 -6.79
N TRP A 283 -0.45 -20.55 -6.46
CA TRP A 283 -1.38 -21.59 -6.93
C TRP A 283 -2.78 -21.41 -6.36
N GLU A 284 -2.89 -21.08 -5.07
CA GLU A 284 -4.18 -20.81 -4.43
C GLU A 284 -4.92 -19.67 -5.14
N ASP A 285 -4.24 -18.54 -5.35
CA ASP A 285 -4.84 -17.36 -5.99
C ASP A 285 -5.08 -17.56 -7.50
N TYR A 286 -4.21 -18.28 -8.21
CA TYR A 286 -4.42 -18.65 -9.60
C TYR A 286 -5.68 -19.51 -9.75
N ASN A 287 -5.87 -20.52 -8.89
CA ASN A 287 -7.05 -21.38 -8.94
C ASN A 287 -8.34 -20.61 -8.63
N ALA A 288 -8.32 -19.71 -7.64
CA ALA A 288 -9.45 -18.85 -7.32
C ALA A 288 -9.79 -17.90 -8.50
N GLN A 289 -8.78 -17.33 -9.14
CA GLN A 289 -8.93 -16.49 -10.33
C GLN A 289 -9.58 -17.27 -11.48
N GLU A 290 -9.10 -18.47 -11.79
CA GLU A 290 -9.65 -19.27 -12.90
C GLU A 290 -11.08 -19.77 -12.60
N ALA A 291 -11.38 -20.09 -11.33
CA ALA A 291 -12.74 -20.44 -10.91
C ALA A 291 -13.71 -19.27 -11.12
N ALA A 292 -13.32 -18.05 -10.74
CA ALA A 292 -14.15 -16.85 -10.92
C ALA A 292 -14.42 -16.48 -12.39
N LYS A 293 -13.56 -16.92 -13.33
CA LYS A 293 -13.77 -16.74 -14.78
C LYS A 293 -14.77 -17.74 -15.36
N ALA A 294 -15.00 -18.86 -14.67
CA ALA A 294 -15.88 -19.93 -15.13
C ALA A 294 -17.35 -19.73 -14.71
N GLU A 295 -17.62 -18.78 -13.82
CA GLU A 295 -18.96 -18.35 -13.36
C GLU A 295 -19.55 -17.25 -14.25
#